data_AF-A0A8T7MKH3-F1
#
_entry.id   AF-A0A8T7MKH3-F1
#
_cell.length_a   1.000
_cell.length_b   1.000
_cell.length_c   1.000
_cell.angle_alpha   90.00
_cell.angle_beta   90.00
_cell.angle_gamma   90.00
#
_symmetry.space_group_name_H-M   'P 1'
#
loop_
_entity.id
_entity.type
_entity.pdbx_description
1 polymer ?
#
loop_
_entity_poly.entity_id
_entity_poly.type
_entity_poly.pdbx_seq_one_letter_code
_entity_poly.pdbx_strand_id
1 'polypeptide(L)' 'MKPKKNPGRAVLLSAFIPGMGQFYNGEWAKGIFFLLTWITMVTWPFAVTDAWDSAVRINQADLAQAIRSSKPTTARA' A
#
# COMPACT_ATOMS: atom_id res chain seq x y z
N MET A 1 2.39 43.03 6.00
CA MET A 1 3.13 42.12 6.92
C MET A 1 2.46 40.75 6.86
N LYS A 2 3.20 39.66 6.58
CA LYS A 2 2.60 38.31 6.61
C LYS A 2 2.22 37.97 8.06
N PRO A 3 1.00 37.47 8.35
CA PRO A 3 0.63 37.07 9.70
C PRO A 3 1.64 36.04 10.23
N LYS A 4 2.09 36.20 11.48
CA LYS A 4 3.01 35.24 12.13
C LYS A 4 2.30 33.89 12.24
N LYS A 5 2.78 32.90 11.48
CA LYS A 5 2.30 31.52 11.56
C LYS A 5 2.85 30.86 12.83
N ASN A 6 2.02 30.08 13.52
CA ASN A 6 2.42 29.41 14.76
C ASN A 6 3.03 28.04 14.43
N PRO A 7 4.31 27.80 14.75
CA PRO A 7 4.99 26.54 14.44
C PRO A 7 4.38 25.34 15.17
N GLY A 8 3.87 25.53 16.39
CA GLY A 8 3.19 24.46 17.14
C GLY A 8 1.92 23.99 16.44
N ARG A 9 1.15 24.91 15.82
CA ARG A 9 -0.01 24.53 15.01
C ARG A 9 0.40 23.74 13.77
N ALA A 10 1.47 24.15 13.07
CA ALA A 10 1.96 23.42 11.91
C ALA A 10 2.34 21.97 12.25
N VAL A 11 3.00 21.76 13.40
CA VAL A 11 3.35 20.41 13.88
C VAL A 11 2.11 19.59 14.23
N LEU A 12 1.17 20.17 14.98
CA LEU A 12 -0.10 19.51 15.31
C LEU A 12 -0.89 19.11 14.07
N LEU A 13 -1.00 20.00 13.07
CA LEU A 13 -1.65 19.68 11.79
C LEU A 13 -0.94 18.50 11.10
N SER A 14 0.39 18.50 11.01
CA SER A 14 1.14 17.37 10.43
C SER A 14 1.00 16.05 11.21
N ALA A 15 0.68 16.09 12.51
CA ALA A 15 0.50 14.89 13.33
C ALA A 15 -0.79 14.13 13.00
N PHE A 16 -1.83 14.82 12.50
CA PHE A 16 -3.08 14.17 12.07
C PHE A 16 -3.01 13.69 10.62
N ILE A 17 -2.47 14.52 9.72
CA ILE A 17 -2.31 14.19 8.29
C ILE A 17 -0.92 14.65 7.84
N PRO A 18 -0.06 13.74 7.35
CA PRO A 18 1.24 14.12 6.84
C PRO A 18 1.13 15.12 5.69
N GLY A 19 1.95 16.18 5.73
CA GLY A 19 1.91 17.29 4.78
C GLY A 19 1.00 18.47 5.18
N MET A 20 0.13 18.31 6.17
CA MET A 20 -0.85 19.34 6.54
C MET A 20 -0.25 20.58 7.21
N GLY A 21 0.84 20.43 7.96
CA GLY A 21 1.65 21.57 8.42
C GLY A 21 2.31 22.35 7.28
N GLN A 22 2.60 21.68 6.16
CA GLN A 22 3.21 22.34 4.99
C GLN A 22 2.18 23.11 4.18
N PHE A 23 0.94 22.60 4.10
CA PHE A 23 -0.20 23.40 3.63
C PHE A 23 -0.46 24.62 4.53
N TYR A 24 -0.40 24.46 5.86
CA TYR A 24 -0.49 25.61 6.78
C TYR A 24 0.63 26.63 6.53
N ASN A 25 1.84 26.19 6.23
CA ASN A 25 2.98 27.05 5.88
C ASN A 25 2.87 27.68 4.48
N GLY A 26 1.95 27.21 3.63
CA GLY A 26 1.79 27.66 2.23
C GLY A 26 2.75 26.97 1.27
N GLU A 27 3.42 25.91 1.72
CA GLU A 27 4.38 25.11 0.95
C GLU A 27 3.66 23.91 0.31
N TRP A 28 2.77 24.21 -0.64
CA TRP A 28 1.86 23.22 -1.26
C TRP A 28 2.58 22.02 -1.89
N ALA A 29 3.68 22.26 -2.60
CA ALA A 29 4.46 21.20 -3.23
C ALA A 29 5.00 20.20 -2.20
N LYS A 30 5.51 20.68 -1.06
CA LYS A 30 5.99 19.81 0.03
C LYS A 30 4.83 19.08 0.69
N GLY A 31 3.69 19.75 0.88
CA GLY A 31 2.49 19.11 1.44
C GLY A 31 2.01 17.92 0.61
N ILE A 32 1.93 18.09 -0.71
CA ILE A 32 1.56 17.01 -1.64
C ILE A 32 2.59 15.88 -1.62
N PHE A 33 3.88 16.21 -1.65
CA PHE A 33 4.96 15.22 -1.58
C PHE A 33 4.81 14.31 -0.35
N PHE A 34 4.70 14.90 0.85
CA PHE A 34 4.56 14.12 2.08
C PHE A 34 3.27 13.29 2.14
N LEU A 35 2.16 13.82 1.62
CA LEU A 35 0.89 13.10 1.56
C LEU A 35 0.99 11.86 0.65
N LEU A 36 1.56 12.00 -0.54
CA LEU A 36 1.73 10.88 -1.48
C LEU A 36 2.70 9.82 -0.94
N THR A 37 3.81 10.24 -0.34
CA THR A 37 4.76 9.31 0.30
C THR A 37 4.10 8.51 1.42
N TRP A 38 3.21 9.12 2.20
CA TRP A 38 2.49 8.41 3.25
C TRP A 38 1.52 7.37 2.68
N ILE A 39 0.77 7.70 1.62
CA ILE A 39 -0.14 6.75 0.95
C ILE A 39 0.62 5.53 0.44
N THR A 40 1.79 5.74 -0.19
CA THR A 40 2.60 4.62 -0.71
C THR A 40 3.19 3.77 0.40
N MET A 41 3.67 4.38 1.49
CA MET A 41 4.14 3.67 2.69
C MET A 41 3.07 2.78 3.32
N VAL A 42 1.81 3.23 3.37
CA VAL A 42 0.71 2.44 3.94
C VAL A 42 0.25 1.35 2.97
N THR A 43 0.22 1.64 1.67
CA THR A 43 -0.25 0.67 0.65
C THR A 43 0.77 -0.45 0.39
N TRP A 44 2.06 -0.17 0.54
CA TRP A 44 3.12 -1.14 0.22
C TRP A 44 3.02 -2.46 1.02
N PRO A 45 2.83 -2.46 2.36
CA PRO A 45 2.63 -3.70 3.11
C PRO A 45 1.44 -4.53 2.63
N PHE A 46 0.32 -3.91 2.25
CA PHE A 46 -0.82 -4.61 1.66
C PHE A 46 -0.49 -5.27 0.33
N ALA A 47 0.28 -4.58 -0.52
CA ALA A 47 0.75 -5.15 -1.79
C ALA A 47 1.67 -6.35 -1.56
N VAL A 48 2.50 -6.33 -0.51
CA VAL A 48 3.37 -7.47 -0.14
C VAL A 48 2.53 -8.68 0.30
N THR A 49 1.51 -8.48 1.13
CA THR A 49 0.63 -9.58 1.56
C THR A 49 -0.18 -10.14 0.40
N ASP A 50 -0.70 -9.28 -0.48
CA ASP A 50 -1.44 -9.70 -1.67
C ASP A 50 -0.57 -10.51 -2.65
N ALA A 51 0.70 -10.11 -2.81
CA ALA A 51 1.66 -10.84 -3.62
C ALA A 51 1.95 -12.25 -3.05
N TRP A 52 2.07 -12.36 -1.73
CA TRP A 52 2.27 -13.65 -1.05
C TRP A 52 1.06 -14.58 -1.26
N ASP A 53 -0.15 -14.10 -0.99
CA ASP A 53 -1.37 -14.89 -1.13
C ASP A 53 -1.61 -15.32 -2.58
N SER A 54 -1.29 -14.44 -3.53
CA SER A 54 -1.34 -14.74 -4.96
C SER A 54 -0.37 -15.86 -5.35
N ALA A 55 0.86 -15.85 -4.83
CA ALA A 55 1.84 -16.90 -5.10
C ALA A 55 1.39 -18.27 -4.54
N VAL A 56 0.83 -18.29 -3.32
CA VAL A 56 0.31 -19.53 -2.70
C VAL A 56 -0.82 -20.12 -3.53
N ARG A 57 -1.75 -19.29 -4.01
CA ARG A 57 -2.88 -19.72 -4.85
C ARG A 57 -2.42 -20.36 -6.17
N ILE A 58 -1.42 -19.77 -6.83
CA ILE A 58 -0.86 -20.30 -8.08
C ILE A 58 -0.25 -21.68 -7.83
N ASN A 59 0.59 -21.82 -6.80
CA ASN A 59 1.23 -23.10 -6.46
C ASN A 59 0.20 -24.21 -6.19
N GLN A 60 -0.89 -23.91 -5.49
CA GLN A 60 -1.96 -24.88 -5.23
C GLN A 60 -2.69 -25.28 -6.51
N ALA A 61 -2.95 -24.34 -7.42
CA ALA A 61 -3.59 -24.61 -8.70
C ALA A 61 -2.73 -25.51 -9.59
N ASP A 62 -1.40 -25.28 -9.61
CA ASP A 62 -0.46 -26.09 -10.39
C ASP A 62 -0.36 -27.53 -9.85
N LEU A 63 -0.29 -27.70 -8.53
CA LEU A 63 -0.30 -29.02 -7.88
C LEU A 63 -1.59 -29.80 -8.19
N ALA A 64 -2.74 -29.14 -8.14
CA ALA A 64 -4.03 -29.76 -8.47
C ALA A 64 -4.09 -30.26 -9.92
N GLN A 65 -3.51 -29.50 -10.85
CA GLN A 65 -3.42 -29.91 -12.26
C GLN A 65 -2.48 -31.12 -12.43
N ALA A 66 -1.33 -31.12 -11.76
CA ALA A 66 -0.37 -32.22 -11.81
C ALA A 66 -0.95 -33.53 -11.22
N ILE A 67 -1.71 -33.44 -10.12
CA ILE A 67 -2.42 -34.61 -9.56
C ILE A 67 -3.49 -35.10 -10.54
N ARG A 68 -4.19 -34.20 -11.24
CA ARG A 68 -5.24 -34.58 -12.19
C ARG A 68 -4.67 -35.26 -13.43
N SER A 69 -3.52 -34.80 -13.94
CA SER A 69 -2.86 -35.40 -15.11
C SER A 69 -2.17 -36.72 -14.81
N SER A 70 -1.77 -36.97 -13.56
CA SER A 70 -1.14 -38.23 -13.15
C SER A 70 -2.13 -39.36 -12.81
N LYS A 71 -3.44 -39.09 -12.70
CA LYS A 71 -4.44 -40.16 -12.51
C LYS A 71 -4.55 -41.00 -13.80
N PRO A 72 -4.31 -42.32 -13.76
CA PRO A 72 -4.41 -43.17 -14.94
C PRO A 72 -5.86 -43.16 -15.46
N THR A 73 -6.00 -43.07 -16.78
CA THR A 73 -7.26 -43.06 -17.56
C THR A 73 -8.09 -44.36 -17.44
N THR A 74 -7.88 -45.15 -16.39
CA THR A 74 -8.54 -46.45 -16.17
C THR A 74 -9.97 -46.34 -15.62
N ALA A 75 -10.49 -45.15 -15.36
CA ALA A 75 -11.87 -44.94 -14.90
C ALA A 75 -12.92 -44.81 -16.03
N ARG A 76 -12.56 -45.09 -17.28
CA ARG A 76 -13.45 -44.99 -18.46
C ARG A 76 -13.72 -46.32 -19.19
N ALA A 77 -13.43 -47.46 -18.55
CA ALA A 77 -13.82 -48.78 -19.07
C ALA A 77 -15.22 -49.17 -18.55
#